data_AF-A0A7C9MTU2-F1
#
_entry.id   AF-A0A7C9MTU2-F1
#
_cell.length_a   1.000
_cell.length_b   1.000
_cell.length_c   1.000
_cell.angle_alpha   90.00
_cell.angle_beta   90.00
_cell.angle_gamma   90.00
#
_symmetry.space_group_name_H-M   'P 1'
#
loop_
_entity.id
_entity.type
_entity.pdbx_description
1 polymer ?
#
loop_
_entity_poly.entity_id
_entity_poly.type
_entity_poly.pdbx_seq_one_letter_code
_entity_poly.pdbx_strand_id
1 'polypeptide(L)' 'MPSPEQQQELEQAPVYWTARAMQEQGSRFYRALGEALHAADAVNRRLILRTWPEACWDFYGRGQVLARAESL' A
#
# COMPACT_ATOMS: atom_id res chain seq x y z
N MET A 1 4.15 10.63 10.09
CA MET A 1 5.08 9.61 9.57
C MET A 1 4.89 8.30 10.35
N PRO A 2 4.91 7.12 9.68
CA PRO A 2 4.84 5.84 10.37
C PRO A 2 6.02 5.64 11.33
N SER A 3 5.84 4.87 12.40
CA SER A 3 6.93 4.44 13.28
C SER A 3 7.86 3.46 12.55
N PRO A 4 9.09 3.21 13.05
CA PRO A 4 9.98 2.20 12.48
C PRO A 4 9.32 0.82 12.38
N GLU A 5 8.55 0.43 13.39
CA GLU A 5 7.80 -0.84 13.41
C GLU A 5 6.73 -0.88 12.31
N GLN A 6 5.98 0.22 12.15
CA GLN A 6 4.96 0.34 11.10
C GLN A 6 5.59 0.32 9.70
N GLN A 7 6.74 0.96 9.52
CA GLN A 7 7.47 0.94 8.26
C GLN A 7 7.96 -0.48 7.94
N GLN A 8 8.48 -1.20 8.93
CA GLN A 8 8.91 -2.58 8.77
C GLN A 8 7.73 -3.50 8.42
N GLU A 9 6.59 -3.34 9.10
CA GLU A 9 5.37 -4.07 8.79
C GLU A 9 4.93 -3.83 7.35
N LEU A 10 4.87 -2.56 6.93
CA LEU A 10 4.50 -2.16 5.57
C LEU A 10 5.44 -2.76 4.51
N GLU A 11 6.75 -2.82 4.77
CA GLU A 11 7.75 -3.39 3.85
C GLU A 11 7.70 -4.93 3.78
N GLN A 12 7.15 -5.60 4.79
CA GLN A 12 7.02 -7.06 4.85
C GLN A 12 5.65 -7.56 4.37
N ALA A 13 4.61 -6.72 4.44
CA ALA A 13 3.25 -7.09 4.07
C ALA A 13 3.10 -7.33 2.55
N PRO A 14 2.21 -8.25 2.13
CA PRO A 14 1.81 -8.36 0.74
C PRO A 14 1.19 -7.05 0.24
N VAL A 15 1.74 -6.48 -0.84
CA VAL A 15 1.32 -5.16 -1.33
C VAL A 15 -0.04 -5.14 -2.04
N TYR A 16 -0.62 -6.32 -2.32
CA TYR A 16 -1.86 -6.44 -3.09
C TYR A 16 -2.99 -5.59 -2.52
N TRP A 17 -3.29 -5.73 -1.23
CA TRP A 17 -4.41 -5.03 -0.61
C TRP A 17 -4.18 -3.53 -0.47
N THR A 18 -2.95 -3.11 -0.18
CA THR A 18 -2.56 -1.70 -0.20
C THR A 18 -2.75 -1.10 -1.60
N ALA A 19 -2.24 -1.78 -2.62
CA ALA A 19 -2.33 -1.34 -4.01
C ALA A 19 -3.79 -1.27 -4.49
N ARG A 20 -4.60 -2.25 -4.13
CA ARG A 20 -6.03 -2.28 -4.43
C ARG A 20 -6.78 -1.15 -3.73
N ALA A 21 -6.51 -0.89 -2.46
CA ALA A 21 -7.10 0.24 -1.74
C ALA A 21 -6.74 1.58 -2.39
N MET A 22 -5.50 1.75 -2.87
CA MET A 22 -5.10 2.93 -3.64
C MET A 22 -5.89 3.07 -4.96
N GLN A 23 -6.12 1.96 -5.66
CA GLN A 23 -6.87 1.94 -6.93
C GLN A 23 -8.37 2.23 -6.74
N GLU A 24 -9.00 1.67 -5.71
CA GLU A 24 -10.44 1.81 -5.48
C GLU A 24 -10.79 3.14 -4.79
N GLN A 25 -10.02 3.51 -3.75
CA GLN A 25 -10.39 4.58 -2.81
C GLN A 25 -9.51 5.82 -2.95
N GLY A 26 -8.46 5.76 -3.76
CA GLY A 26 -7.54 6.87 -3.99
C GLY A 26 -7.99 7.84 -5.08
N SER A 27 -7.37 9.01 -5.10
CA SER A 27 -7.44 9.95 -6.23
C SER A 27 -6.76 9.37 -7.48
N ARG A 28 -6.89 10.04 -8.64
CA ARG A 28 -6.23 9.60 -9.90
C ARG A 28 -4.72 9.33 -9.73
N PHE A 29 -4.04 10.13 -8.91
CA PHE A 29 -2.62 9.91 -8.60
C PHE A 29 -2.41 8.60 -7.86
N TYR A 30 -3.16 8.36 -6.78
CA TYR A 30 -3.03 7.13 -5.99
C TYR A 30 -3.45 5.89 -6.78
N ARG A 31 -4.41 6.01 -7.71
CA ARG A 31 -4.73 4.92 -8.63
C ARG A 31 -3.52 4.49 -9.46
N ALA A 32 -2.85 5.44 -10.11
CA ALA A 32 -1.64 5.17 -10.88
C ALA A 32 -0.50 4.64 -10.00
N LEU A 33 -0.36 5.17 -8.77
CA LEU A 33 0.63 4.67 -7.81
C LEU A 33 0.33 3.23 -7.37
N GLY A 34 -0.94 2.89 -7.16
CA GLY A 34 -1.38 1.53 -6.83
C GLY A 34 -1.11 0.55 -7.97
N GLU A 35 -1.37 0.94 -9.22
CA GLU A 35 -0.99 0.16 -10.40
C GLU A 35 0.52 -0.08 -10.44
N ALA A 36 1.32 0.97 -10.25
CA ALA A 36 2.77 0.87 -10.20
C ALA A 36 3.25 -0.03 -9.04
N LEU A 37 2.69 0.13 -7.84
CA LEU A 37 3.04 -0.67 -6.66
C LEU A 37 2.76 -2.17 -6.88
N HIS A 38 1.62 -2.49 -7.51
CA HIS A 38 1.24 -3.86 -7.81
C HIS A 38 2.22 -4.51 -8.81
N ALA A 39 2.56 -3.78 -9.89
CA ALA A 39 3.42 -4.25 -10.97
C ALA A 39 4.93 -4.22 -10.64
N ALA A 40 5.35 -3.44 -9.64
CA ALA A 40 6.75 -3.24 -9.30
C ALA A 40 7.45 -4.52 -8.81
N ASP A 41 8.75 -4.63 -9.11
CA ASP A 41 9.66 -5.58 -8.48
C ASP A 41 9.95 -5.20 -7.00
N ALA A 42 10.71 -6.05 -6.29
CA ALA A 42 11.01 -5.83 -4.88
C ALA A 42 11.78 -4.54 -4.58
N VAL A 43 12.66 -4.09 -5.48
CA VAL A 43 13.45 -2.85 -5.29
C VAL A 43 12.53 -1.64 -5.44
N ASN A 44 11.74 -1.61 -6.51
CA ASN A 44 10.82 -0.52 -6.80
C ASN A 44 9.66 -0.45 -5.80
N ARG A 45 9.17 -1.59 -5.30
CA ARG A 45 8.22 -1.63 -4.18
C ARG A 45 8.77 -0.93 -2.95
N ARG A 46 9.99 -1.27 -2.53
CA ARG A 46 10.64 -0.62 -1.37
C ARG A 46 10.83 0.88 -1.60
N LEU A 47 11.19 1.29 -2.81
CA LEU A 47 11.32 2.71 -3.13
C LEU A 47 9.98 3.43 -2.95
N ILE A 48 8.89 2.92 -3.54
CA ILE A 48 7.55 3.49 -3.40
C ILE A 48 7.14 3.63 -1.93
N LEU A 49 7.28 2.55 -1.15
CA LEU A 49 6.90 2.53 0.27
C LEU A 49 7.71 3.53 1.12
N ARG A 50 8.96 3.81 0.76
CA ARG A 50 9.84 4.76 1.46
C ARG A 50 9.68 6.19 0.99
N THR A 51 9.23 6.42 -0.25
CA THR A 51 8.99 7.77 -0.79
C THR A 51 7.69 8.36 -0.26
N TRP A 52 6.63 7.55 -0.09
CA TRP A 52 5.33 8.01 0.41
C TRP A 52 4.84 7.21 1.63
N PRO A 53 5.60 7.14 2.72
CA PRO A 53 5.33 6.22 3.82
C PRO A 53 4.01 6.53 4.54
N GLU A 54 3.63 7.80 4.68
CA GLU A 54 2.35 8.19 5.30
C GLU A 54 1.14 7.74 4.47
N ALA A 55 1.16 8.02 3.16
CA ALA A 55 0.09 7.61 2.27
C ALA A 55 0.01 6.07 2.17
N CYS A 56 1.16 5.40 2.06
CA CYS A 56 1.19 3.94 1.99
C CYS A 56 0.67 3.29 3.27
N TRP A 57 0.95 3.86 4.44
CA TRP A 57 0.42 3.37 5.71
C TRP A 57 -1.10 3.53 5.83
N ASP A 58 -1.64 4.69 5.43
CA ASP A 58 -3.08 4.92 5.39
C ASP A 58 -3.79 3.91 4.46
N PHE A 59 -3.28 3.75 3.23
CA PHE A 59 -3.84 2.77 2.29
C PHE A 59 -3.61 1.31 2.71
N TYR A 60 -2.56 1.01 3.46
CA TYR A 60 -2.38 -0.31 4.06
C TYR A 60 -3.51 -0.62 5.05
N GLY A 61 -3.84 0.31 5.94
CA GLY A 61 -4.97 0.16 6.87
C GLY A 61 -6.31 -0.04 6.13
N ARG A 62 -6.57 0.76 5.09
CA ARG A 62 -7.76 0.61 4.23
C ARG A 62 -7.78 -0.73 3.50
N GLY A 63 -6.63 -1.19 3.01
CA GLY A 63 -6.45 -2.48 2.38
C GLY A 63 -6.76 -3.64 3.31
N GLN A 64 -6.38 -3.54 4.59
CA GLN A 64 -6.76 -4.55 5.59
C GLN A 64 -8.27 -4.64 5.79
N VAL A 65 -8.99 -3.52 5.73
CA VAL A 65 -10.46 -3.51 5.80
C VAL A 65 -11.07 -4.20 4.58
N LEU A 66 -10.56 -3.92 3.38
CA LEU A 66 -10.99 -4.61 2.14
C LEU A 66 -10.73 -6.12 2.21
N ALA A 67 -9.55 -6.53 2.66
CA ALA A 67 -9.17 -7.93 2.79
C ALA A 67 -10.11 -8.71 3.72
N ARG A 68 -10.46 -8.11 4.85
CA ARG A 68 -11.43 -8.67 5.81
C ARG A 68 -12.82 -8.76 5.20
N ALA A 69 -13.25 -7.74 4.45
CA ALA A 69 -14.57 -7.73 3.84
C ALA A 69 -14.76 -8.81 2.77
N GLU A 70 -13.71 -9.17 2.02
CA GLU A 70 -13.76 -10.25 1.01
C GLU A 70 -13.58 -11.67 1.57
N SER A 71 -13.16 -11.79 2.83
CA SER A 71 -12.99 -13.08 3.50
C SER A 71 -14.24 -13.52 4.27
N LEU A 72 -15.33 -12.74 4.20
CA LEU A 72 -16.65 -12.99 4.80
C LEU A 72 -17.62 -13.53 3.75
#